data_AF-A0ABD6DWD9-F1
#
_entry.id   AF-A0ABD6DWD9-F1
#
_cell.length_a   1.000
_cell.length_b   1.000
_cell.length_c   1.000
_cell.angle_alpha   90.00
_cell.angle_beta   90.00
_cell.angle_gamma   90.00
#
_symmetry.space_group_name_H-M   'P 1'
#
loop_
_entity.id
_entity.type
_entity.pdbx_description
1 polymer ?
#
loop_
_entity_poly.entity_id
_entity_poly.type
_entity_poly.pdbx_seq_one_letter_code
_entity_poly.pdbx_strand_id
1 'polypeptide(L)'
;MIEEPRLPGFAVDLLDRRLLSWRFLGAVLAVELLLTVFINLILFRSAWVSAVLFDPVRGATGGLVTATLFVNLLNFAVVVVGLLLVAGGLHRRDLGLVRSNLPTAVAVTVGLWMALQAAAAAVSLARTGTVGMNPGWSQAGVGATLGLLVAQLFGNALYEEILFRAVLLDQMVLKLRDRRWGFTSALVGSQLIFALLHVPNRLLRGYTLTGMVDGLGLLFLMGLLFALVYHRTGNLLIAVGVHALNNAPTMLVATRLSGQSLVTLLLVGLVTAWPVLRRHLGRGTPNPSTSQ
;
A
#
# COMPACT_ATOMS: atom_id res chain seq x y z
N MET A 1 -5.27 -38.23 5.32
CA MET A 1 -4.75 -36.89 5.64
C MET A 1 -4.07 -36.36 4.40
N ILE A 2 -4.76 -35.50 3.64
CA ILE A 2 -4.15 -34.80 2.51
C ILE A 2 -3.41 -33.62 3.12
N GLU A 3 -2.07 -33.63 3.10
CA GLU A 3 -1.28 -32.45 3.43
C GLU A 3 -1.72 -31.33 2.50
N GLU A 4 -2.37 -30.31 3.05
CA GLU A 4 -2.77 -29.13 2.29
C GLU A 4 -1.52 -28.43 1.75
N PRO A 5 -1.56 -27.90 0.53
CA PRO A 5 -0.44 -27.18 -0.05
C PRO A 5 -0.28 -25.85 0.66
N ARG A 6 0.40 -25.85 1.82
CA ARG A 6 1.05 -24.65 2.33
C ARG A 6 2.16 -24.33 1.33
N LEU A 7 1.89 -23.41 0.40
CA LEU A 7 2.90 -22.90 -0.51
C LEU A 7 4.11 -22.46 0.33
N PRO A 8 5.28 -23.10 0.20
CA PRO A 8 6.41 -22.87 1.09
C PRO A 8 6.82 -21.39 1.08
N GLY A 9 6.82 -20.76 2.25
CA GLY A 9 7.32 -19.39 2.43
C GLY A 9 6.28 -18.26 2.42
N PHE A 10 4.98 -18.55 2.41
CA PHE A 10 3.94 -17.54 2.62
C PHE A 10 3.36 -17.59 4.04
N ALA A 11 3.07 -16.42 4.60
CA ALA A 11 2.65 -16.25 5.99
C ALA A 11 1.18 -15.85 6.14
N VAL A 12 0.47 -15.54 5.04
CA VAL A 12 -0.97 -15.24 5.06
C VAL A 12 -1.74 -16.54 5.22
N ASP A 13 -2.62 -16.59 6.22
CA ASP A 13 -3.60 -17.66 6.39
C ASP A 13 -4.91 -17.28 5.70
N LEU A 14 -5.35 -18.11 4.76
CA LEU A 14 -6.54 -17.90 3.95
C LEU A 14 -7.69 -18.87 4.30
N LEU A 15 -7.48 -19.83 5.20
CA LEU A 15 -8.42 -20.94 5.41
C LEU A 15 -9.79 -20.48 5.92
N ASP A 16 -9.81 -19.43 6.72
CA ASP A 16 -11.05 -18.88 7.31
C ASP A 16 -11.63 -17.69 6.53
N ARG A 17 -11.08 -17.36 5.36
CA ARG A 17 -11.51 -16.21 4.57
C ARG A 17 -12.87 -16.48 3.93
N ARG A 18 -13.81 -15.55 4.11
CA ARG A 18 -15.09 -15.60 3.40
C ARG A 18 -14.88 -15.45 1.88
N LEU A 19 -15.46 -16.36 1.10
CA LEU A 19 -15.45 -16.28 -0.36
C LEU A 19 -16.53 -15.35 -0.89
N LEU A 20 -16.14 -14.41 -1.76
CA LEU A 20 -17.04 -13.55 -2.52
C LEU A 20 -17.31 -14.15 -3.90
N SER A 21 -18.45 -13.86 -4.52
CA SER A 21 -18.70 -14.30 -5.90
C SER A 21 -17.90 -13.46 -6.91
N TRP A 22 -17.58 -14.01 -8.09
CA TRP A 22 -16.93 -13.24 -9.16
C TRP A 22 -17.75 -12.03 -9.60
N ARG A 23 -19.08 -12.18 -9.62
CA ARG A 23 -20.01 -11.08 -9.96
C ARG A 23 -19.89 -9.94 -8.96
N PHE A 24 -19.82 -10.26 -7.66
CA PHE A 24 -19.67 -9.27 -6.62
C PHE A 24 -18.29 -8.57 -6.70
N LEU A 25 -17.21 -9.32 -6.89
CA LEU A 25 -15.88 -8.73 -7.12
C LEU A 25 -15.85 -7.81 -8.34
N GLY A 26 -16.46 -8.24 -9.45
CA GLY A 26 -16.61 -7.42 -10.65
C GLY A 26 -17.39 -6.12 -10.38
N ALA A 27 -18.47 -6.19 -9.60
CA ALA A 27 -19.24 -5.00 -9.20
C ALA A 27 -18.42 -4.04 -8.33
N VAL A 28 -17.64 -4.56 -7.37
CA VAL A 28 -16.73 -3.75 -6.55
C VAL A 28 -15.70 -3.02 -7.41
N LEU A 29 -15.06 -3.72 -8.36
CA LEU A 29 -14.09 -3.11 -9.28
C LEU A 29 -14.72 -2.09 -10.23
N ALA A 30 -15.96 -2.32 -10.66
CA ALA A 30 -16.71 -1.35 -11.47
C ALA A 30 -17.03 -0.08 -10.68
N VAL A 31 -17.46 -0.20 -9.42
CA VAL A 31 -17.69 0.95 -8.54
C VAL A 31 -16.37 1.69 -8.30
N GLU A 32 -15.27 0.98 -8.03
CA GLU A 32 -13.95 1.60 -7.88
C GLU A 32 -13.55 2.40 -9.14
N LEU A 33 -13.71 1.83 -10.33
CA LEU A 33 -13.42 2.52 -11.58
C LEU A 33 -14.28 3.80 -11.73
N LEU A 34 -15.57 3.71 -11.44
CA LEU A 34 -16.49 4.86 -11.51
C LEU A 34 -16.12 5.95 -10.49
N LEU A 35 -15.80 5.57 -9.26
CA LEU A 35 -15.34 6.51 -8.23
C LEU A 35 -14.03 7.17 -8.65
N THR A 36 -13.05 6.40 -9.13
CA THR A 36 -11.78 6.93 -9.61
C THR A 36 -11.99 7.93 -10.76
N VAL A 37 -12.84 7.61 -11.73
CA VAL A 37 -13.17 8.53 -12.83
C VAL A 37 -13.87 9.78 -12.30
N PHE A 38 -14.89 9.63 -11.46
CA PHE A 38 -15.63 10.74 -10.85
C PHE A 38 -14.72 11.67 -10.04
N ILE A 39 -13.88 11.12 -9.17
CA ILE A 39 -12.93 11.88 -8.35
C ILE A 39 -11.97 12.67 -9.23
N ASN A 40 -11.38 12.04 -10.25
CA ASN A 40 -10.38 12.69 -11.10
C ASN A 40 -10.98 13.71 -12.07
N LEU A 41 -12.17 13.47 -12.60
CA LEU A 41 -12.81 14.35 -13.58
C LEU A 41 -13.63 15.46 -12.97
N ILE A 42 -14.23 15.22 -11.81
CA ILE A 42 -15.23 16.11 -11.23
C ILE A 42 -14.67 16.74 -9.95
N LEU A 43 -14.32 15.93 -8.95
CA LEU A 43 -13.90 16.49 -7.66
C LEU A 43 -12.59 17.27 -7.75
N PHE A 44 -11.54 16.66 -8.28
CA PHE A 44 -10.22 17.31 -8.36
C PHE A 44 -10.12 18.43 -9.40
N ARG A 45 -11.01 18.45 -10.40
CA ARG A 45 -11.01 19.52 -11.43
C ARG A 45 -11.95 20.67 -11.08
N SER A 46 -12.85 20.50 -10.12
CA SER A 46 -13.79 21.54 -9.75
C SER A 46 -13.12 22.59 -8.84
N ALA A 47 -12.92 23.79 -9.39
CA ALA A 47 -12.44 24.95 -8.62
C ALA A 47 -13.37 25.28 -7.44
N TRP A 48 -14.68 25.11 -7.63
CA TRP A 48 -15.67 25.31 -6.57
C TRP A 48 -15.49 24.28 -5.44
N VAL A 49 -15.32 22.99 -5.77
CA VAL A 49 -15.08 21.96 -4.75
C VAL A 49 -13.78 22.24 -4.01
N SER A 50 -12.71 22.62 -4.72
CA SER A 50 -11.45 23.01 -4.07
C SER A 50 -11.66 24.14 -3.07
N ALA A 51 -12.25 25.25 -3.51
CA ALA A 51 -12.40 26.46 -2.71
C ALA A 51 -13.33 26.27 -1.49
N VAL A 52 -14.38 25.46 -1.62
CA VAL A 52 -15.40 25.28 -0.56
C VAL A 52 -15.03 24.13 0.39
N LEU A 53 -14.41 23.06 -0.11
CA LEU A 53 -14.19 21.84 0.67
C LEU A 53 -12.72 21.62 1.02
N PHE A 54 -11.82 21.67 0.04
CA PHE A 54 -10.43 21.26 0.26
C PHE A 54 -9.57 22.37 0.86
N ASP A 55 -9.65 23.59 0.33
CA ASP A 55 -8.79 24.70 0.71
C ASP A 55 -9.03 25.17 2.16
N PRO A 56 -10.27 25.30 2.66
CA PRO A 56 -10.51 25.69 4.05
C PRO A 56 -9.96 24.67 5.05
N VAL A 57 -10.17 23.38 4.78
CA VAL A 57 -9.70 22.29 5.65
C VAL A 57 -8.17 22.19 5.60
N ARG A 58 -7.59 22.29 4.41
CA ARG A 58 -6.13 22.30 4.24
C ARG A 58 -5.51 23.49 4.98
N GLY A 59 -6.09 24.69 4.84
CA GLY A 59 -5.65 25.88 5.55
C GLY A 59 -5.73 25.75 7.06
N ALA A 60 -6.88 25.32 7.58
CA ALA A 60 -7.11 25.12 9.02
C ALA A 60 -6.20 24.06 9.66
N THR A 61 -5.78 23.06 8.90
CA THR A 61 -4.90 21.98 9.39
C THR A 61 -3.42 22.18 9.05
N GLY A 62 -3.05 23.32 8.46
CA GLY A 62 -1.68 23.57 8.01
C GLY A 62 -1.18 22.57 6.96
N GLY A 63 -2.09 21.94 6.23
CA GLY A 63 -1.80 20.93 5.21
C GLY A 63 -1.84 19.48 5.68
N LEU A 64 -2.13 19.21 6.97
CA LEU A 64 -2.19 17.84 7.50
C LEU A 64 -3.33 17.03 6.88
N VAL A 65 -4.49 17.65 6.68
CA VAL A 65 -5.62 17.04 5.96
C VAL A 65 -5.59 17.53 4.52
N THR A 66 -5.27 16.62 3.61
CA THR A 66 -5.17 16.89 2.18
C THR A 66 -6.44 16.46 1.44
N ALA A 67 -6.64 17.00 0.23
CA ALA A 67 -7.71 16.54 -0.67
C ALA A 67 -7.61 15.03 -0.95
N THR A 68 -6.38 14.50 -1.08
CA THR A 68 -6.11 13.07 -1.26
C THR A 68 -6.61 12.24 -0.08
N LEU A 69 -6.40 12.69 1.16
CA LEU A 69 -6.94 12.00 2.34
C LEU A 69 -8.47 12.01 2.28
N PHE A 70 -9.07 13.16 2.00
CA PHE A 70 -10.52 13.30 1.96
C PHE A 70 -11.19 12.35 0.96
N VAL A 71 -10.72 12.32 -0.28
CA VAL A 71 -11.33 11.44 -1.31
C VAL A 71 -11.08 9.96 -1.03
N ASN A 72 -9.95 9.60 -0.42
CA ASN A 72 -9.70 8.21 -0.05
C ASN A 72 -10.50 7.76 1.17
N LEU A 73 -10.85 8.68 2.10
CA LEU A 73 -11.81 8.38 3.16
C LEU A 73 -13.22 8.13 2.58
N LEU A 74 -13.60 8.87 1.53
CA LEU A 74 -14.83 8.58 0.78
C LEU A 74 -14.78 7.20 0.11
N ASN A 75 -13.70 6.87 -0.59
CA ASN A 75 -13.52 5.53 -1.18
C ASN A 75 -13.56 4.43 -0.12
N PHE A 76 -12.90 4.64 1.02
CA PHE A 76 -12.93 3.72 2.14
C PHE A 76 -14.35 3.53 2.68
N ALA A 77 -15.11 4.61 2.88
CA ALA A 77 -16.49 4.53 3.36
C ALA A 77 -17.40 3.78 2.37
N VAL A 78 -17.31 4.08 1.07
CA VAL A 78 -18.19 3.48 0.06
C VAL A 78 -17.79 2.03 -0.22
N VAL A 79 -16.52 1.77 -0.54
CA VAL A 79 -16.07 0.46 -1.00
C VAL A 79 -15.74 -0.46 0.16
N VAL A 80 -14.93 -0.02 1.13
CA VAL A 80 -14.53 -0.89 2.24
C VAL A 80 -15.68 -1.10 3.22
N VAL A 81 -16.30 -0.02 3.70
CA VAL A 81 -17.40 -0.14 4.67
C VAL A 81 -18.69 -0.58 3.98
N GLY A 82 -19.15 0.16 2.97
CA GLY A 82 -20.43 -0.11 2.30
C GLY A 82 -20.45 -1.43 1.53
N LEU A 83 -19.53 -1.62 0.59
CA LEU A 83 -19.55 -2.83 -0.25
C LEU A 83 -18.93 -4.03 0.48
N LEU A 84 -17.69 -3.95 0.93
CA LEU A 84 -16.97 -5.13 1.42
C LEU A 84 -17.48 -5.63 2.78
N LEU A 85 -17.60 -4.74 3.77
CA LEU A 85 -18.06 -5.10 5.12
C LEU A 85 -19.58 -5.29 5.20
N VAL A 86 -20.38 -4.33 4.72
CA VAL A 86 -21.84 -4.39 4.86
C VAL A 86 -22.49 -5.30 3.82
N ALA A 87 -22.30 -5.05 2.52
CA ALA A 87 -22.97 -5.84 1.47
C ALA A 87 -22.32 -7.22 1.24
N GLY A 88 -20.99 -7.29 1.28
CA GLY A 88 -20.21 -8.52 1.11
C GLY A 88 -20.11 -9.35 2.38
N GLY A 89 -20.42 -8.74 3.54
CA GLY A 89 -20.35 -9.38 4.84
C GLY A 89 -18.95 -9.90 5.20
N LEU A 90 -17.90 -9.25 4.70
CA LEU A 90 -16.53 -9.51 5.13
C LEU A 90 -16.34 -8.98 6.55
N HIS A 91 -15.46 -9.62 7.30
CA HIS A 91 -15.01 -9.14 8.59
C HIS A 91 -13.69 -8.39 8.45
N ARG A 92 -13.33 -7.59 9.45
CA ARG A 92 -12.03 -6.88 9.49
C ARG A 92 -10.83 -7.82 9.27
N ARG A 93 -10.92 -9.05 9.80
CA ARG A 93 -9.90 -10.07 9.58
C ARG A 93 -9.75 -10.40 8.11
N ASP A 94 -10.85 -10.53 7.36
CA ASP A 94 -10.87 -10.85 5.92
C ASP A 94 -10.19 -9.75 5.09
N LEU A 95 -10.22 -8.52 5.59
CA LEU A 95 -9.52 -7.38 5.02
C LEU A 95 -8.05 -7.28 5.46
N GLY A 96 -7.49 -8.30 6.12
CA GLY A 96 -6.11 -8.27 6.62
C GLY A 96 -5.89 -7.30 7.81
N LEU A 97 -6.94 -6.69 8.35
CA LEU A 97 -6.86 -5.70 9.42
C LEU A 97 -6.86 -6.35 10.81
N VAL A 98 -5.72 -6.93 11.18
CA VAL A 98 -5.50 -7.61 12.46
C VAL A 98 -4.75 -6.70 13.43
N ARG A 99 -5.36 -6.38 14.58
CA ARG A 99 -4.77 -5.43 15.55
C ARG A 99 -3.43 -5.90 16.15
N SER A 100 -3.27 -7.20 16.40
CA SER A 100 -2.03 -7.76 16.94
C SER A 100 -0.82 -7.59 16.01
N ASN A 101 -1.06 -7.32 14.72
CA ASN A 101 -0.03 -7.09 13.72
C ASN A 101 0.47 -5.64 13.69
N LEU A 102 -0.22 -4.71 14.37
CA LEU A 102 0.09 -3.28 14.34
C LEU A 102 1.48 -2.95 14.90
N PRO A 103 1.93 -3.47 16.07
CA PRO A 103 3.26 -3.16 16.60
C PRO A 103 4.39 -3.54 15.63
N THR A 104 4.31 -4.74 15.04
CA THR A 104 5.27 -5.19 14.04
C THR A 104 5.23 -4.31 12.78
N ALA A 105 4.05 -3.92 12.32
CA ALA A 105 3.91 -3.04 11.17
C ALA A 105 4.52 -1.64 11.40
N VAL A 106 4.26 -1.05 12.58
CA VAL A 106 4.87 0.22 12.99
C VAL A 106 6.39 0.09 13.06
N ALA A 107 6.90 -0.95 13.73
CA ALA A 107 8.34 -1.18 13.86
C ALA A 107 9.04 -1.33 12.51
N VAL A 108 8.47 -2.12 11.59
CA VAL A 108 9.03 -2.30 10.23
C VAL A 108 8.96 -1.01 9.43
N THR A 109 7.84 -0.28 9.46
CA THR A 109 7.67 0.97 8.71
C THR A 109 8.63 2.04 9.20
N VAL A 110 8.72 2.25 10.52
CA VAL A 110 9.66 3.21 11.11
C VAL A 110 11.10 2.78 10.85
N GLY A 111 11.43 1.49 10.99
CA GLY A 111 12.76 0.96 10.71
C GLY A 111 13.20 1.18 9.25
N LEU A 112 12.30 0.96 8.30
CA LEU A 112 12.56 1.23 6.88
C LEU A 112 12.72 2.72 6.59
N TRP A 113 11.89 3.57 7.21
CA TRP A 113 12.05 5.02 7.09
C TRP A 113 13.37 5.51 7.68
N MET A 114 13.81 4.96 8.81
CA MET A 114 15.13 5.27 9.38
C MET A 114 16.27 4.80 8.48
N ALA A 115 16.19 3.59 7.92
CA ALA A 115 17.17 3.07 6.97
C ALA A 115 17.24 3.94 5.71
N LEU A 116 16.09 4.43 5.23
CA LEU A 116 15.99 5.37 4.13
C LEU A 116 16.71 6.70 4.44
N GLN A 117 16.52 7.28 5.63
CA GLN A 117 17.23 8.50 6.04
C GLN A 117 18.75 8.26 6.15
N ALA A 118 19.15 7.13 6.74
CA ALA A 118 20.56 6.78 6.91
C ALA A 118 21.26 6.59 5.55
N ALA A 119 20.61 5.89 4.60
CA ALA A 119 21.14 5.71 3.25
C ALA A 119 21.28 7.04 2.52
N ALA A 120 20.30 7.93 2.64
CA ALA A 120 20.37 9.27 2.06
C ALA A 120 21.50 10.12 2.67
N ALA A 121 21.68 10.07 4.00
CA ALA A 121 22.77 10.76 4.70
C ALA A 121 24.14 10.24 4.25
N ALA A 122 24.32 8.92 4.20
CA ALA A 122 25.57 8.29 3.77
C ALA A 122 25.94 8.71 2.33
N VAL A 123 24.97 8.69 1.41
CA VAL A 123 25.20 9.10 0.03
C VAL A 123 25.47 10.60 -0.09
N SER A 124 24.75 11.44 0.66
CA SER A 124 24.98 12.89 0.68
C SER A 124 26.39 13.20 1.18
N LEU A 125 26.79 12.60 2.29
CA LEU A 125 28.12 12.77 2.88
C LEU A 125 29.22 12.31 1.91
N ALA A 126 29.06 11.13 1.30
CA ALA A 126 30.04 10.58 0.36
C ALA A 126 30.20 11.43 -0.91
N ARG A 127 29.14 12.09 -1.38
CA ARG A 127 29.16 12.87 -2.63
C ARG A 127 29.45 14.36 -2.45
N THR A 128 29.07 14.93 -1.33
CA THR A 128 29.10 16.39 -1.11
C THR A 128 29.89 16.81 0.12
N GLY A 129 30.35 15.86 0.93
CA GLY A 129 31.02 16.14 2.20
C GLY A 129 30.11 16.66 3.31
N THR A 130 28.80 16.81 3.06
CA THR A 130 27.85 17.37 4.02
C THR A 130 26.51 16.62 4.01
N VAL A 131 25.78 16.73 5.13
CA VAL A 131 24.40 16.25 5.28
C VAL A 131 23.53 17.47 5.57
N GLY A 132 22.67 17.81 4.62
CA GLY A 132 21.73 18.93 4.74
C GLY A 132 20.31 18.47 5.02
N MET A 133 19.51 19.34 5.63
CA MET A 133 18.05 19.15 5.74
C MET A 133 17.41 19.32 4.36
N ASN A 134 16.43 18.47 4.04
CA ASN A 134 15.69 18.57 2.79
C ASN A 134 14.89 19.90 2.77
N PRO A 135 15.13 20.78 1.78
CA PRO A 135 14.47 22.09 1.72
C PRO A 135 12.96 21.99 1.51
N GLY A 136 12.44 20.83 1.09
CA GLY A 136 11.00 20.59 0.96
C GLY A 136 10.23 20.81 2.27
N TRP A 137 10.85 20.61 3.43
CA TRP A 137 10.20 20.85 4.72
C TRP A 137 9.96 22.33 5.02
N SER A 138 10.88 23.21 4.63
CA SER A 138 10.71 24.66 4.79
C SER A 138 9.87 25.25 3.66
N GLN A 139 9.98 24.73 2.45
CA GLN A 139 9.24 25.21 1.28
C GLN A 139 7.76 24.82 1.32
N ALA A 140 7.44 23.56 1.63
CA ALA A 140 6.05 23.08 1.70
C ALA A 140 5.42 23.28 3.08
N GLY A 141 6.25 23.36 4.13
CA GLY A 141 5.81 23.40 5.52
C GLY A 141 5.62 21.99 6.12
N VAL A 142 5.91 21.86 7.41
CA VAL A 142 5.85 20.60 8.16
C VAL A 142 4.48 19.92 8.03
N GLY A 143 3.40 20.68 8.18
CA GLY A 143 2.04 20.15 8.12
C GLY A 143 1.70 19.56 6.75
N ALA A 144 2.10 20.20 5.65
CA ALA A 144 1.88 19.66 4.31
C ALA A 144 2.73 18.42 4.04
N THR A 145 4.00 18.42 4.44
CA THR A 145 4.89 17.26 4.28
C THR A 145 4.37 16.04 5.04
N LEU A 146 3.97 16.21 6.31
CA LEU A 146 3.37 15.14 7.11
C LEU A 146 1.98 14.76 6.60
N GLY A 147 1.20 15.73 6.13
CA GLY A 147 -0.13 15.50 5.55
C GLY A 147 -0.11 14.58 4.34
N LEU A 148 0.95 14.62 3.53
CA LEU A 148 1.14 13.64 2.45
C LEU A 148 1.30 12.22 2.98
N LEU A 149 2.15 12.01 4.00
CA LEU A 149 2.34 10.69 4.61
C LEU A 149 1.05 10.19 5.28
N VAL A 150 0.35 11.05 6.01
CA VAL A 150 -0.94 10.74 6.64
C VAL A 150 -1.98 10.36 5.59
N ALA A 151 -2.06 11.10 4.49
CA ALA A 151 -2.96 10.81 3.38
C ALA A 151 -2.70 9.44 2.73
N GLN A 152 -1.45 8.98 2.75
CA GLN A 152 -1.11 7.64 2.29
C GLN A 152 -1.48 6.57 3.34
N LEU A 153 -0.99 6.71 4.58
CA LEU A 153 -1.15 5.72 5.65
C LEU A 153 -2.61 5.45 6.03
N PHE A 154 -3.46 6.47 5.97
CA PHE A 154 -4.87 6.38 6.39
C PHE A 154 -5.86 6.59 5.24
N GLY A 155 -5.35 6.85 4.04
CA GLY A 155 -6.15 7.03 2.83
C GLY A 155 -5.66 6.08 1.75
N ASN A 156 -4.87 6.60 0.82
CA ASN A 156 -4.55 5.95 -0.46
C ASN A 156 -3.94 4.55 -0.30
N ALA A 157 -2.81 4.42 0.40
CA ALA A 157 -2.13 3.15 0.55
C ALA A 157 -2.97 2.15 1.36
N LEU A 158 -3.61 2.60 2.45
CA LEU A 158 -4.51 1.73 3.23
C LEU A 158 -5.65 1.18 2.39
N TYR A 159 -6.32 2.06 1.65
CA TYR A 159 -7.44 1.72 0.78
C TYR A 159 -7.02 0.71 -0.30
N GLU A 160 -5.97 1.05 -1.06
CA GLU A 160 -5.50 0.20 -2.16
C GLU A 160 -4.99 -1.15 -1.67
N GLU A 161 -4.26 -1.20 -0.55
CA GLU A 161 -3.76 -2.48 -0.03
C GLU A 161 -4.92 -3.39 0.44
N ILE A 162 -5.96 -2.84 1.08
CA ILE A 162 -7.16 -3.62 1.42
C ILE A 162 -7.80 -4.19 0.16
N LEU A 163 -8.11 -3.33 -0.82
CA LEU A 163 -8.85 -3.74 -2.00
C LEU A 163 -8.07 -4.73 -2.87
N PHE A 164 -6.80 -4.44 -3.15
CA PHE A 164 -6.02 -5.21 -4.13
C PHE A 164 -5.29 -6.39 -3.52
N ARG A 165 -4.81 -6.30 -2.27
CA ARG A 165 -4.01 -7.38 -1.66
C ARG A 165 -4.90 -8.27 -0.79
N ALA A 166 -5.54 -7.71 0.23
CA ALA A 166 -6.33 -8.54 1.15
C ALA A 166 -7.65 -9.04 0.55
N VAL A 167 -8.22 -8.35 -0.43
CA VAL A 167 -9.47 -8.78 -1.09
C VAL A 167 -9.20 -9.39 -2.45
N LEU A 168 -8.80 -8.61 -3.46
CA LEU A 168 -8.73 -9.12 -4.83
C LEU A 168 -7.75 -10.28 -4.98
N LEU A 169 -6.50 -10.12 -4.54
CA LEU A 169 -5.50 -11.17 -4.63
C LEU A 169 -5.88 -12.40 -3.81
N ASP A 170 -6.24 -12.26 -2.52
CA ASP A 170 -6.62 -13.41 -1.67
C ASP A 170 -7.82 -14.19 -2.26
N GLN A 171 -8.83 -13.49 -2.78
CA GLN A 171 -9.97 -14.14 -3.44
C GLN A 171 -9.56 -14.87 -4.73
N MET A 172 -8.67 -14.29 -5.53
CA MET A 172 -8.15 -14.96 -6.72
C MET A 172 -7.31 -16.18 -6.35
N VAL A 173 -6.47 -16.11 -5.31
CA VAL A 173 -5.68 -17.25 -4.81
C VAL A 173 -6.61 -18.39 -4.39
N LEU A 174 -7.62 -18.09 -3.57
CA LEU A 174 -8.58 -19.11 -3.11
C LEU A 174 -9.34 -19.75 -4.27
N LYS A 175 -9.78 -18.97 -5.26
CA LYS A 175 -10.56 -19.46 -6.41
C LYS A 175 -9.74 -20.23 -7.43
N LEU A 176 -8.44 -19.98 -7.47
CA LEU A 176 -7.53 -20.63 -8.41
C LEU A 176 -6.66 -21.69 -7.74
N ARG A 177 -6.83 -21.98 -6.43
CA ARG A 177 -5.95 -22.85 -5.64
C ARG A 177 -5.72 -24.24 -6.22
N ASP A 178 -6.73 -24.80 -6.90
CA ASP A 178 -6.68 -26.15 -7.49
C ASP A 178 -6.07 -26.16 -8.90
N ARG A 179 -5.63 -25.00 -9.42
CA ARG A 179 -5.00 -24.88 -10.74
C ARG A 179 -3.48 -24.96 -10.61
N ARG A 180 -2.82 -25.64 -11.55
CA ARG A 180 -1.36 -25.79 -11.63
C ARG A 180 -0.59 -24.47 -11.45
N TRP A 181 -1.12 -23.38 -12.01
CA TRP A 181 -0.52 -22.04 -11.93
C TRP A 181 -1.35 -21.07 -11.09
N GLY A 182 -2.24 -21.57 -10.24
CA GLY A 182 -3.30 -20.80 -9.61
C GLY A 182 -2.81 -19.57 -8.86
N PHE A 183 -1.79 -19.75 -8.02
CA PHE A 183 -1.18 -18.64 -7.28
C PHE A 183 -0.51 -17.63 -8.22
N THR A 184 0.31 -18.08 -9.17
CA THR A 184 0.99 -17.19 -10.12
C THR A 184 -0.01 -16.41 -10.96
N SER A 185 -1.09 -17.06 -11.42
CA SER A 185 -2.18 -16.43 -12.15
C SER A 185 -2.94 -15.41 -11.28
N ALA A 186 -3.19 -15.71 -10.01
CA ALA A 186 -3.81 -14.78 -9.08
C ALA A 186 -2.93 -13.55 -8.83
N LEU A 187 -1.64 -13.77 -8.60
CA LEU A 187 -0.64 -12.73 -8.39
C LEU A 187 -0.54 -11.82 -9.63
N VAL A 188 -0.24 -12.38 -10.80
CA VAL A 188 -0.12 -11.58 -12.04
C VAL A 188 -1.44 -10.91 -12.41
N GLY A 189 -2.56 -11.63 -12.33
CA GLY A 189 -3.86 -11.10 -12.71
C GLY A 189 -4.33 -9.95 -11.83
N SER A 190 -4.17 -10.05 -10.50
CA SER A 190 -4.53 -8.97 -9.58
C SER A 190 -3.68 -7.71 -9.81
N GLN A 191 -2.38 -7.86 -10.08
CA GLN A 191 -1.51 -6.71 -10.34
C GLN A 191 -1.76 -6.08 -11.71
N LEU A 192 -2.17 -6.88 -12.69
CA LEU A 192 -2.61 -6.36 -13.99
C LEU A 192 -3.88 -5.53 -13.85
N ILE A 193 -4.89 -6.03 -13.10
CA ILE A 193 -6.12 -5.27 -12.81
C ILE A 193 -5.78 -3.96 -12.08
N PHE A 194 -4.93 -4.02 -11.06
CA PHE A 194 -4.45 -2.85 -10.33
C PHE A 194 -3.85 -1.80 -11.27
N ALA A 195 -2.91 -2.19 -12.14
CA ALA A 195 -2.30 -1.28 -13.10
C ALA A 195 -3.34 -0.72 -14.08
N LEU A 196 -4.21 -1.56 -14.64
CA LEU A 196 -5.21 -1.13 -15.63
C LEU A 196 -6.24 -0.15 -15.07
N LEU A 197 -6.59 -0.23 -13.79
CA LEU A 197 -7.48 0.75 -13.15
C LEU A 197 -6.88 2.16 -13.07
N HIS A 198 -5.57 2.30 -13.29
CA HIS A 198 -4.91 3.62 -13.38
C HIS A 198 -4.95 4.23 -14.78
N VAL A 199 -5.36 3.48 -15.82
CA VAL A 199 -5.43 3.98 -17.20
C VAL A 199 -6.23 5.29 -17.31
N PRO A 200 -7.44 5.42 -16.70
CA PRO A 200 -8.19 6.67 -16.79
C PRO A 200 -7.40 7.86 -16.24
N ASN A 201 -6.79 7.73 -15.06
CA ASN A 201 -5.98 8.81 -14.48
C ASN A 201 -4.82 9.22 -15.40
N ARG A 202 -4.14 8.25 -16.03
CA ARG A 202 -3.02 8.54 -16.96
C ARG A 202 -3.49 9.21 -18.25
N LEU A 203 -4.60 8.77 -18.82
CA LEU A 203 -5.22 9.43 -19.97
C LEU A 203 -5.58 10.88 -19.63
N LEU A 204 -6.19 11.10 -18.46
CA LEU A 204 -6.59 12.43 -18.01
C LEU A 204 -5.42 13.37 -17.68
N ARG A 205 -4.26 12.81 -17.38
CA ARG A 205 -3.00 13.54 -17.20
C ARG A 205 -2.24 13.75 -18.52
N GLY A 206 -2.79 13.31 -19.65
CA GLY A 206 -2.21 13.54 -20.98
C GLY A 206 -0.93 12.73 -21.25
N TYR A 207 -0.80 11.53 -20.66
CA TYR A 207 0.35 10.67 -20.92
C TYR A 207 0.42 10.28 -22.41
N THR A 208 1.63 10.30 -22.98
CA THR A 208 1.90 9.69 -24.30
C THR A 208 1.74 8.17 -24.23
N LEU A 209 1.64 7.49 -25.37
CA LEU A 209 1.56 6.02 -25.40
C LEU A 209 2.77 5.37 -24.70
N THR A 210 3.99 5.84 -24.97
CA THR A 210 5.20 5.34 -24.29
C THR A 210 5.14 5.61 -22.80
N GLY A 211 4.78 6.83 -22.38
CA GLY A 211 4.64 7.16 -20.96
C GLY A 211 3.57 6.34 -20.25
N MET A 212 2.49 5.95 -20.97
CA MET A 212 1.47 5.04 -20.47
C MET A 212 2.06 3.66 -20.21
N VAL A 213 2.78 3.09 -21.18
CA VAL A 213 3.42 1.77 -21.05
C VAL A 213 4.40 1.75 -19.89
N ASP A 214 5.32 2.72 -19.81
CA ASP A 214 6.31 2.82 -18.73
C ASP A 214 5.63 2.98 -17.37
N GLY A 215 4.62 3.85 -17.34
CA GLY A 215 3.85 4.17 -16.15
C GLY A 215 3.06 2.99 -15.58
N LEU A 216 2.37 2.24 -16.45
CA LEU A 216 1.60 1.05 -16.08
C LEU A 216 2.52 -0.12 -15.76
N GLY A 217 3.63 -0.27 -16.50
CA GLY A 217 4.65 -1.28 -16.22
C GLY A 217 5.25 -1.10 -14.83
N LEU A 218 5.59 0.14 -14.45
CA LEU A 218 6.08 0.44 -13.11
C LEU A 218 5.02 0.16 -12.03
N LEU A 219 3.75 0.52 -12.27
CA LEU A 219 2.65 0.22 -11.35
C LEU A 219 2.45 -1.29 -11.17
N PHE A 220 2.54 -2.07 -12.25
CA PHE A 220 2.47 -3.52 -12.20
C PHE A 220 3.61 -4.12 -11.36
N LEU A 221 4.85 -3.66 -11.57
CA LEU A 221 6.03 -4.12 -10.82
C LEU A 221 5.96 -3.76 -9.33
N MET A 222 5.56 -2.52 -9.00
CA MET A 222 5.30 -2.12 -7.61
C MET A 222 4.15 -2.92 -7.00
N GLY A 223 3.12 -3.18 -7.81
CA GLY A 223 2.03 -4.10 -7.53
C GLY A 223 2.53 -5.43 -6.97
N LEU A 224 3.38 -6.09 -7.75
CA LEU A 224 4.00 -7.37 -7.40
C LEU A 224 4.82 -7.28 -6.11
N LEU A 225 5.62 -6.22 -5.95
CA LEU A 225 6.44 -6.01 -4.77
C LEU A 225 5.59 -5.90 -3.49
N PHE A 226 4.53 -5.08 -3.49
CA PHE A 226 3.64 -4.96 -2.32
C PHE A 226 2.86 -6.25 -2.05
N ALA A 227 2.39 -6.93 -3.11
CA ALA A 227 1.74 -8.24 -2.97
C ALA A 227 2.66 -9.28 -2.33
N LEU A 228 3.94 -9.31 -2.73
CA LEU A 228 4.97 -10.17 -2.13
C LEU A 228 5.26 -9.77 -0.68
N VAL A 229 5.37 -8.48 -0.36
CA VAL A 229 5.52 -8.02 1.02
C VAL A 229 4.36 -8.51 1.89
N TYR A 230 3.11 -8.32 1.46
CA TYR A 230 1.94 -8.80 2.19
C TYR A 230 1.98 -10.32 2.40
N HIS A 231 2.17 -11.08 1.32
CA HIS A 231 2.13 -12.55 1.37
C HIS A 231 3.32 -13.15 2.14
N ARG A 232 4.49 -12.51 2.11
CA ARG A 232 5.68 -12.94 2.88
C ARG A 232 5.57 -12.60 4.35
N THR A 233 5.00 -11.45 4.69
CA THR A 233 4.91 -10.97 6.07
C THR A 233 3.67 -11.47 6.80
N GLY A 234 2.60 -11.82 6.08
CA GLY A 234 1.30 -12.13 6.68
C GLY A 234 0.62 -10.90 7.30
N ASN A 235 1.12 -9.70 6.99
CA ASN A 235 0.74 -8.47 7.65
C ASN A 235 0.45 -7.36 6.63
N LEU A 236 -0.83 -7.11 6.38
CA LEU A 236 -1.26 -6.08 5.45
C LEU A 236 -0.75 -4.69 5.87
N LEU A 237 -0.67 -4.40 7.16
CA LEU A 237 -0.25 -3.10 7.65
C LEU A 237 1.23 -2.81 7.35
N ILE A 238 2.07 -3.84 7.18
CA ILE A 238 3.42 -3.65 6.64
C ILE A 238 3.34 -3.19 5.17
N ALA A 239 2.52 -3.85 4.35
CA ALA A 239 2.32 -3.45 2.95
C ALA A 239 1.79 -2.00 2.84
N VAL A 240 0.86 -1.60 3.71
CA VAL A 240 0.38 -0.21 3.82
C VAL A 240 1.51 0.75 4.15
N GLY A 241 2.32 0.45 5.17
CA GLY A 241 3.41 1.31 5.60
C GLY A 241 4.47 1.50 4.51
N VAL A 242 4.87 0.43 3.83
CA VAL A 242 5.89 0.51 2.77
C VAL A 242 5.37 1.16 1.49
N HIS A 243 4.10 0.94 1.15
CA HIS A 243 3.45 1.65 0.04
C HIS A 243 3.35 3.15 0.37
N ALA A 244 2.95 3.50 1.60
CA ALA A 244 2.91 4.89 2.04
C ALA A 244 4.29 5.56 1.97
N LEU A 245 5.36 4.88 2.39
CA LEU A 245 6.73 5.38 2.24
C LEU A 245 7.17 5.47 0.78
N ASN A 246 6.74 4.56 -0.09
CA ASN A 246 7.05 4.64 -1.51
C ASN A 246 6.42 5.89 -2.15
N ASN A 247 5.18 6.23 -1.77
CA ASN A 247 4.46 7.38 -2.33
C ASN A 247 4.81 8.70 -1.62
N ALA A 248 5.10 8.65 -0.33
CA ALA A 248 5.51 9.78 0.50
C ALA A 248 6.73 9.38 1.36
N PRO A 249 7.95 9.35 0.78
CA PRO A 249 9.16 8.92 1.50
C PRO A 249 9.52 9.82 2.67
N THR A 250 9.00 11.06 2.68
CA THR A 250 9.14 12.02 3.78
C THR A 250 10.61 12.20 4.18
N MET A 251 11.47 12.40 3.17
CA MET A 251 12.93 12.51 3.32
C MET A 251 13.29 13.70 4.20
N LEU A 252 13.95 13.46 5.34
CA LEU A 252 14.57 14.51 6.15
C LEU A 252 15.88 14.99 5.54
N VAL A 253 16.62 14.08 4.94
CA VAL A 253 17.93 14.38 4.37
C VAL A 253 17.80 14.88 2.93
N ALA A 254 18.44 16.00 2.63
CA ALA A 254 18.61 16.46 1.26
C ALA A 254 19.49 15.47 0.49
N THR A 255 18.98 14.93 -0.60
CA THR A 255 19.73 13.99 -1.45
C THR A 255 19.30 14.13 -2.90
N ARG A 256 20.23 13.83 -3.82
CA ARG A 256 19.93 13.73 -5.26
C ARG A 256 19.30 12.40 -5.63
N LEU A 257 19.21 11.45 -4.70
CA LEU A 257 18.53 10.18 -4.92
C LEU A 257 17.02 10.35 -4.78
N SER A 258 16.28 9.65 -5.63
CA SER A 258 14.83 9.53 -5.46
C SER A 258 14.53 8.71 -4.20
N GLY A 259 13.77 9.29 -3.26
CA GLY A 259 13.30 8.59 -2.07
C GLY A 259 12.48 7.34 -2.42
N GLN A 260 11.66 7.42 -3.47
CA GLN A 260 10.89 6.29 -3.99
C GLN A 260 11.79 5.14 -4.45
N SER A 261 12.89 5.45 -5.17
CA SER A 261 13.85 4.44 -5.62
C SER A 261 14.58 3.78 -4.46
N LEU A 262 14.94 4.56 -3.42
CA LEU A 262 15.54 4.01 -2.20
C LEU A 262 14.57 3.08 -1.46
N VAL A 263 13.31 3.48 -1.31
CA VAL A 263 12.27 2.60 -0.72
C VAL A 263 12.12 1.32 -1.53
N THR A 264 12.10 1.41 -2.86
CA THR A 264 12.04 0.23 -3.75
C THR A 264 13.19 -0.75 -3.48
N LEU A 265 14.43 -0.27 -3.34
CA LEU A 265 15.59 -1.10 -3.03
C LEU A 265 15.46 -1.76 -1.65
N LEU A 266 15.03 -0.99 -0.64
CA LEU A 266 14.80 -1.51 0.71
C LEU A 266 13.69 -2.57 0.73
N LEU A 267 12.67 -2.43 -0.11
CA LEU A 267 11.59 -3.42 -0.23
C LEU A 267 12.05 -4.75 -0.82
N VAL A 268 12.91 -4.71 -1.84
CA VAL A 268 13.55 -5.93 -2.35
C VAL A 268 14.33 -6.61 -1.23
N GLY A 269 15.12 -5.83 -0.47
CA GLY A 269 15.83 -6.33 0.71
C GLY A 269 14.91 -6.92 1.77
N LEU A 270 13.78 -6.27 2.06
CA LEU A 270 12.77 -6.78 2.99
C LEU A 270 12.24 -8.14 2.52
N VAL A 271 11.79 -8.25 1.27
CA VAL A 271 11.20 -9.50 0.73
C VAL A 271 12.21 -10.66 0.74
N THR A 272 13.49 -10.39 0.49
CA THR A 272 14.55 -11.42 0.49
C THR A 272 15.02 -11.78 1.90
N ALA A 273 15.18 -10.81 2.81
CA ALA A 273 15.70 -11.03 4.16
C ALA A 273 14.63 -11.49 5.17
N TRP A 274 13.34 -11.25 4.91
CA TRP A 274 12.25 -11.54 5.84
C TRP A 274 12.22 -12.98 6.38
N PRO A 275 12.42 -14.04 5.56
CA PRO A 275 12.43 -15.41 6.06
C PRO A 275 13.51 -15.66 7.13
N VAL A 276 14.66 -15.01 7.00
CA VAL A 276 15.76 -15.10 7.96
C VAL A 276 15.40 -14.32 9.22
N LEU A 277 14.93 -13.08 9.07
CA LEU A 277 14.55 -12.22 10.19
C LEU A 277 13.48 -12.88 11.08
N ARG A 278 12.46 -13.50 10.48
CA ARG A 278 11.38 -14.20 11.20
C ARG A 278 11.90 -15.35 12.06
N ARG A 279 12.90 -16.10 11.59
CA ARG A 279 13.51 -17.21 12.36
C ARG A 279 14.22 -16.69 13.61
N HIS A 280 14.87 -15.53 13.53
CA HIS A 280 15.53 -14.94 14.69
C HIS A 280 14.53 -14.33 15.68
N LEU A 281 13.48 -13.67 15.19
CA LEU A 281 12.42 -13.12 16.04
C LEU A 281 11.60 -14.21 16.76
N GLY A 282 11.34 -15.35 16.10
CA GLY A 282 10.64 -16.49 16.69
C GLY A 282 11.46 -17.33 17.69
N ARG A 283 12.79 -17.13 17.77
CA ARG A 283 13.67 -17.80 18.76
C ARG A 283 13.72 -17.07 20.11
N GLY A 284 13.14 -15.87 20.21
CA GLY A 284 13.18 -15.03 21.42
C GLY A 284 11.96 -15.14 22.34
N THR A 285 10.90 -15.87 21.96
CA THR A 285 9.75 -16.13 22.84
C THR A 285 9.98 -17.40 23.63
N PRO A 286 10.14 -17.34 24.98
CA PRO A 286 10.18 -18.54 25.81
C PRO A 286 8.90 -19.33 25.62
N ASN A 287 9.02 -20.65 25.46
CA ASN A 287 7.88 -21.54 25.40
C ASN A 287 7.15 -21.46 26.74
N PRO A 288 5.86 -21.09 26.82
CA PRO A 288 5.14 -20.98 28.10
C PRO A 288 4.74 -22.35 28.68
N SER A 289 5.32 -23.46 28.20
CA SER A 289 4.96 -24.83 28.58
C SER A 289 6.03 -25.55 29.39
N THR A 290 6.71 -24.86 30.30
CA THR A 290 7.50 -25.51 31.37
C THR A 290 7.22 -24.83 32.70
N SER A 291 6.01 -25.04 33.22
CA SER A 291 5.71 -24.89 34.64
C SER A 291 4.57 -25.83 35.01
N GLN A 292 4.96 -26.95 35.63
CA GLN A 292 4.21 -27.95 36.41
C GLN A 292 3.27 -28.88 35.65
#